data_AF-A0A140GRV8-F1
#
_entry.id   AF-A0A140GRV8-F1
#
_cell.length_a   1.000
_cell.length_b   1.000
_cell.length_c   1.000
_cell.angle_alpha   90.00
_cell.angle_beta   90.00
_cell.angle_gamma   90.00
#
_symmetry.space_group_name_H-M   'P 1'
#
loop_
_entity.id
_entity.type
_entity.pdbx_description
1 polymer ?
#
loop_
_entity_poly.entity_id
_entity_poly.type
_entity_poly.pdbx_seq_one_letter_code
_entity_poly.pdbx_strand_id
1 'polypeptide(L)'
;MIDLRKAKLLCEEYGSEPQLSVFIKRNNQYIGYIELNKEDCDFDLNENECFISYICAFKNAQEESKEPNEIKDTLRLGNGKYMIKEFIKLNPQIKAIYGYTLPEKKKFWLGVGAKFKDIILWNNMQLFYLDLK
;
A
#
# COMPACT_ATOMS: atom_id res chain seq x y z
N MET A 1 14.08 4.63 -15.02
CA MET A 1 13.89 3.24 -14.55
C MET A 1 14.29 3.15 -13.09
N ILE A 2 13.43 2.60 -12.24
CA ILE A 2 13.67 2.45 -10.79
C ILE A 2 14.13 1.01 -10.53
N ASP A 3 15.38 0.85 -10.08
CA ASP A 3 15.94 -0.42 -9.61
C ASP A 3 15.66 -0.61 -8.11
N LEU A 4 16.07 -1.75 -7.54
CA LEU A 4 15.77 -2.08 -6.14
C LEU A 4 16.42 -1.09 -5.16
N ARG A 5 17.64 -0.64 -5.45
CA ARG A 5 18.37 0.30 -4.58
C ARG A 5 17.64 1.63 -4.52
N LYS A 6 17.24 2.17 -5.67
CA LYS A 6 16.43 3.41 -5.74
C LYS A 6 15.06 3.25 -5.09
N ALA A 7 14.42 2.09 -5.26
CA ALA A 7 13.13 1.82 -4.62
C ALA A 7 13.23 1.84 -3.09
N LYS A 8 14.29 1.26 -2.52
CA LYS A 8 14.55 1.29 -1.07
C LYS A 8 14.83 2.70 -0.55
N LEU A 9 15.64 3.48 -1.27
CA LEU A 9 15.88 4.89 -0.91
C LEU A 9 14.58 5.70 -0.92
N LEU A 10 13.74 5.55 -1.95
CA LEU A 10 12.43 6.21 -1.99
C LEU A 10 11.53 5.76 -0.83
N CYS A 11 11.54 4.48 -0.48
CA CYS A 11 10.80 3.95 0.67
C CYS A 11 11.19 4.68 1.97
N GLU A 12 12.49 4.85 2.22
CA GLU A 12 13.00 5.60 3.38
C GLU A 12 12.61 7.09 3.31
N GLU A 13 12.74 7.72 2.14
CA GLU A 13 12.37 9.13 1.92
C GLU A 13 10.89 9.41 2.19
N TYR A 14 10.00 8.43 1.94
CA TYR A 14 8.57 8.51 2.25
C TYR A 14 8.22 8.13 3.70
N GLY A 15 9.23 7.84 4.54
CA GLY A 15 9.05 7.54 5.96
C GLY A 15 8.67 6.09 6.27
N SER A 16 8.96 5.16 5.36
CA SER A 16 8.69 3.73 5.51
C SER A 16 9.97 2.91 5.70
N GLU A 17 9.82 1.73 6.27
CA GLU A 17 10.88 0.76 6.56
C GLU A 17 11.08 -0.23 5.39
N PRO A 18 12.22 -0.17 4.67
CA PRO A 18 12.47 -1.09 3.56
C PRO A 18 12.54 -2.56 3.95
N GLN A 19 12.95 -2.86 5.19
CA GLN A 19 13.04 -4.23 5.71
C GLN A 19 11.67 -4.87 5.97
N LEU A 20 10.64 -4.06 6.22
CA LEU A 20 9.26 -4.51 6.41
C LEU A 20 8.45 -4.43 5.10
N SER A 21 9.09 -4.02 4.00
CA SER A 21 8.41 -3.67 2.76
C SER A 21 8.58 -4.70 1.65
N VAL A 22 7.46 -5.04 1.01
CA VAL A 22 7.40 -5.84 -0.22
C VAL A 22 7.40 -4.90 -1.42
N PHE A 23 8.48 -4.95 -2.21
CA PHE A 23 8.66 -4.11 -3.39
C PHE A 23 8.02 -4.75 -4.63
N ILE A 24 7.14 -4.01 -5.30
CA ILE A 24 6.36 -4.52 -6.43
C ILE A 24 6.98 -4.11 -7.76
N LYS A 25 7.07 -5.06 -8.70
CA LYS A 25 7.56 -4.84 -10.07
C LYS A 25 6.44 -4.89 -11.12
N ARG A 26 6.65 -4.15 -12.21
CA ARG A 26 5.91 -4.26 -13.48
C ARG A 26 6.86 -3.98 -14.63
N ASN A 27 6.89 -4.82 -15.67
CA ASN A 27 7.79 -4.66 -16.83
C ASN A 27 9.26 -4.42 -16.42
N ASN A 28 9.76 -5.22 -15.48
CA ASN A 28 11.13 -5.17 -14.96
C ASN A 28 11.57 -3.85 -14.26
N GLN A 29 10.62 -3.00 -13.88
CA GLN A 29 10.86 -1.82 -13.02
C GLN A 29 10.07 -1.91 -11.72
N TYR A 30 10.63 -1.40 -10.63
CA TYR A 30 9.90 -1.25 -9.38
C TYR A 30 8.93 -0.08 -9.49
N ILE A 31 7.68 -0.30 -9.11
CA ILE A 31 6.59 0.68 -9.25
C ILE A 31 6.04 1.16 -7.91
N GLY A 32 6.53 0.61 -6.79
CA GLY A 32 6.10 0.95 -5.45
C GLY A 32 6.43 -0.15 -4.45
N TYR A 33 5.93 0.02 -3.24
CA TYR A 33 6.08 -0.94 -2.15
C TYR A 33 4.83 -1.00 -1.27
N ILE A 34 4.73 -2.08 -0.50
CA ILE A 34 3.72 -2.30 0.53
C ILE A 34 4.46 -2.69 1.80
N GLU A 35 4.34 -1.88 2.84
CA GLU A 35 4.92 -2.13 4.16
C GLU A 35 3.97 -2.98 5.00
N LEU A 36 4.53 -3.98 5.66
CA LEU A 36 3.85 -4.87 6.57
C LEU A 36 4.39 -4.69 7.99
N ASN A 37 3.85 -3.73 8.73
CA ASN A 37 4.18 -3.57 10.13
C ASN A 37 3.04 -4.03 11.03
N LYS A 38 3.23 -5.17 11.71
CA LYS A 38 2.24 -5.71 12.65
C LYS A 38 2.17 -4.93 13.97
N GLU A 39 3.21 -4.15 14.30
CA GLU A 39 3.23 -3.37 15.55
C GLU A 39 2.25 -2.20 15.50
N ASP A 40 1.87 -1.76 14.30
CA ASP A 40 0.83 -0.74 14.07
C ASP A 40 -0.60 -1.30 14.15
N CYS A 41 -0.75 -2.61 14.37
CA CYS A 41 -2.04 -3.29 14.46
C CYS A 41 -2.48 -3.39 15.92
N ASP A 42 -3.64 -2.79 16.26
CA ASP A 42 -4.17 -2.79 17.64
C ASP A 42 -4.82 -4.13 18.06
N PHE A 43 -4.63 -5.18 17.28
CA PHE A 43 -5.21 -6.50 17.51
C PHE A 43 -4.32 -7.62 16.98
N ASP A 44 -4.49 -8.81 17.57
CA ASP A 44 -3.74 -9.99 17.17
C ASP A 44 -4.16 -10.47 15.78
N LEU A 45 -3.16 -10.72 14.93
CA LEU A 45 -3.31 -11.31 13.61
C LEU A 45 -2.99 -12.80 13.67
N ASN A 46 -3.76 -13.61 12.95
CA ASN A 46 -3.42 -15.01 12.73
C ASN A 46 -2.24 -15.17 11.76
N GLU A 47 -1.65 -16.37 11.70
CA GLU A 47 -0.49 -16.68 10.85
C GLU A 47 -0.71 -16.44 9.34
N ASN A 48 -1.97 -16.44 8.89
CA ASN A 48 -2.35 -16.23 7.50
C ASN A 48 -2.97 -14.85 7.26
N GLU A 49 -2.81 -13.92 8.20
CA GLU A 49 -3.31 -12.56 8.10
C GLU A 49 -2.14 -11.58 8.07
N CYS A 50 -2.29 -10.47 7.37
CA CYS A 50 -1.30 -9.40 7.39
C CYS A 50 -1.95 -8.04 7.61
N PHE A 51 -1.14 -7.11 8.08
CA PHE A 51 -1.53 -5.72 8.26
C PHE A 51 -0.64 -4.83 7.38
N ILE A 52 -1.28 -4.04 6.52
CA ILE A 52 -0.60 -3.04 5.69
C ILE A 52 -0.59 -1.73 6.48
N SER A 53 0.59 -1.35 6.96
CA SER A 53 0.85 -0.05 7.59
C SER A 53 0.99 1.04 6.54
N TYR A 54 1.60 0.72 5.39
CA TYR A 54 1.84 1.69 4.33
C TYR A 54 1.78 1.08 2.93
N ILE A 55 1.25 1.84 1.97
CA ILE A 55 1.31 1.50 0.54
C ILE A 55 1.63 2.75 -0.27
N CYS A 56 2.67 2.66 -1.09
CA CYS A 56 3.12 3.78 -1.91
C CYS A 56 3.46 3.32 -3.31
N ALA A 57 2.77 3.89 -4.30
CA ALA A 57 3.13 3.76 -5.70
C ALA A 57 4.10 4.89 -6.07
N PHE A 58 5.25 4.55 -6.65
CA PHE A 58 6.15 5.54 -7.19
C PHE A 58 5.48 6.24 -8.37
N LYS A 59 5.60 7.57 -8.44
CA LYS A 59 5.25 8.30 -9.66
C LYS A 59 6.04 7.67 -10.81
N ASN A 60 5.38 7.37 -11.94
CA ASN A 60 6.09 6.95 -13.13
C ASN A 60 7.22 7.95 -13.35
N ALA A 61 8.47 7.51 -13.35
CA ALA A 61 9.64 8.37 -13.53
C ALA A 61 9.77 8.86 -14.99
N GLN A 62 8.64 9.14 -15.64
CA GLN A 62 8.54 9.89 -16.88
C GLN A 62 7.76 11.16 -16.57
N GLU A 63 8.47 12.28 -16.63
CA GLU A 63 8.05 13.68 -16.50
C GLU A 63 8.05 14.29 -15.09
N GLU A 64 9.23 14.81 -14.74
CA GLU A 64 9.36 16.01 -13.90
C GLU A 64 8.52 17.14 -14.49
N SER A 65 7.47 17.55 -13.78
CA SER A 65 6.86 18.87 -13.96
C SER A 65 6.99 19.61 -12.63
N LYS A 66 7.78 20.69 -12.68
CA LYS A 66 8.19 21.56 -11.57
C LYS A 66 7.08 22.55 -11.19
N GLU A 67 5.89 22.08 -10.81
CA GLU A 67 4.90 22.96 -10.18
C GLU A 67 4.40 22.39 -8.85
N PRO A 68 4.36 23.19 -7.76
CA PRO A 68 4.03 22.71 -6.42
C PRO A 68 2.53 22.51 -6.17
N ASN A 69 1.66 22.86 -7.12
CA ASN A 69 0.22 22.95 -6.90
C ASN A 69 -0.57 22.06 -7.86
N GLU A 70 -0.40 20.75 -7.76
CA GLU A 70 -1.43 19.82 -8.20
C GLU A 70 -1.46 18.65 -7.23
N ILE A 71 -2.65 18.36 -6.68
CA ILE A 71 -3.00 17.02 -6.22
C ILE A 71 -2.99 16.14 -7.48
N LYS A 72 -1.79 15.75 -7.94
CA LYS A 72 -1.59 14.83 -9.06
C LYS A 72 -1.94 13.45 -8.58
N ASP A 73 -3.24 13.15 -8.50
CA ASP A 73 -3.91 11.88 -8.83
C ASP A 73 -3.05 10.61 -8.64
N THR A 74 -2.34 10.52 -7.51
CA THR A 74 -1.20 9.59 -7.30
C THR A 74 -1.67 8.18 -6.97
N LEU A 75 -2.99 8.01 -7.01
CA LEU A 75 -3.68 6.75 -7.14
C LEU A 75 -4.52 6.82 -8.42
N ARG A 76 -3.89 6.90 -9.60
CA ARG A 76 -4.52 6.26 -10.76
C ARG A 76 -4.76 4.84 -10.30
N LEU A 77 -6.03 4.54 -10.03
CA LEU A 77 -6.54 3.31 -9.42
C LEU A 77 -5.87 2.05 -9.98
N GLY A 78 -5.33 2.10 -11.21
CA GLY A 78 -4.53 1.05 -11.83
C GLY A 78 -3.27 0.61 -11.06
N ASN A 79 -2.39 1.52 -10.61
CA ASN A 79 -1.10 1.10 -10.01
C ASN A 79 -1.29 0.52 -8.61
N GLY A 80 -2.07 1.18 -7.74
CA GLY A 80 -2.36 0.65 -6.41
C GLY A 80 -3.12 -0.68 -6.46
N LYS A 81 -4.15 -0.81 -7.33
CA LYS A 81 -4.87 -2.08 -7.50
C LYS A 81 -3.95 -3.19 -8.02
N TYR A 82 -3.10 -2.87 -8.99
CA TYR A 82 -2.10 -3.80 -9.50
C TYR A 82 -1.13 -4.22 -8.40
N MET A 83 -0.66 -3.29 -7.58
CA MET A 83 0.25 -3.58 -6.47
C MET A 83 -0.37 -4.53 -5.45
N ILE A 84 -1.63 -4.30 -5.03
CA ILE A 84 -2.36 -5.23 -4.17
C ILE A 84 -2.49 -6.62 -4.84
N LYS A 85 -2.83 -6.67 -6.13
CA LYS A 85 -2.95 -7.94 -6.87
C LYS A 85 -1.63 -8.70 -6.93
N GLU A 86 -0.52 -8.04 -7.23
CA GLU A 86 0.80 -8.68 -7.28
C GLU A 86 1.27 -9.10 -5.90
N PHE A 87 0.98 -8.30 -4.86
CA PHE A 87 1.27 -8.66 -3.48
C PHE A 87 0.59 -9.96 -3.06
N ILE A 88 -0.70 -10.10 -3.37
CA ILE A 88 -1.47 -11.34 -3.09
C ILE A 88 -0.85 -12.54 -3.83
N LYS A 89 -0.41 -12.36 -5.08
CA LYS A 89 0.27 -13.43 -5.83
C LYS A 89 1.62 -13.84 -5.22
N LEU A 90 2.38 -12.88 -4.72
CA LEU A 90 3.67 -13.13 -4.07
C LEU A 90 3.52 -13.77 -2.69
N ASN A 91 2.34 -13.64 -2.07
CA ASN A 91 2.06 -14.13 -0.72
C ASN A 91 0.76 -14.98 -0.69
N PRO A 92 0.74 -16.14 -1.37
CA PRO A 92 -0.46 -16.98 -1.52
C PRO A 92 -1.00 -17.56 -0.20
N GLN A 93 -0.19 -17.56 0.86
CA GLN A 93 -0.60 -17.98 2.20
C GLN A 93 -1.52 -16.98 2.89
N ILE A 94 -1.49 -15.70 2.49
CA ILE A 94 -2.30 -14.66 3.12
C ILE A 94 -3.77 -14.85 2.73
N LYS A 95 -4.64 -14.93 3.74
CA LYS A 95 -6.09 -15.10 3.64
C LYS A 95 -6.88 -13.83 3.94
N ALA A 96 -6.32 -12.93 4.73
CA ALA A 96 -6.91 -11.61 4.94
C ALA A 96 -5.83 -10.53 5.05
N ILE A 97 -6.18 -9.34 4.55
CA ILE A 97 -5.37 -8.13 4.65
C ILE A 97 -6.13 -7.11 5.46
N TYR A 98 -5.51 -6.57 6.49
CA TYR A 98 -6.03 -5.46 7.29
C TYR A 98 -5.19 -4.20 7.07
N GLY A 99 -5.73 -3.07 7.48
CA GLY A 99 -4.99 -1.83 7.56
C GLY A 99 -5.88 -0.67 7.97
N TYR A 100 -5.26 0.44 8.35
CA TYR A 100 -5.96 1.68 8.59
C TYR A 100 -5.88 2.57 7.36
N THR A 101 -6.94 3.33 7.10
CA THR A 101 -6.92 4.28 5.99
C THR A 101 -7.71 5.54 6.27
N LEU A 102 -7.26 6.64 5.69
CA LEU A 102 -7.96 7.92 5.77
C LEU A 102 -9.26 7.90 4.93
N PRO A 103 -10.30 8.65 5.33
CA PRO A 103 -11.60 8.64 4.65
C PRO A 103 -11.51 8.94 3.14
N GLU A 104 -10.63 9.84 2.71
CA GLU A 104 -10.44 10.20 1.31
C GLU A 104 -9.85 9.06 0.45
N LYS A 105 -9.22 8.06 1.09
CA LYS A 105 -8.68 6.87 0.42
C LYS A 105 -9.64 5.69 0.45
N LYS A 106 -10.81 5.82 1.09
CA LYS A 106 -11.84 4.76 1.17
C LYS A 106 -12.24 4.21 -0.20
N LYS A 107 -12.40 5.08 -1.20
CA LYS A 107 -12.77 4.71 -2.58
C LYS A 107 -11.74 3.78 -3.23
N PHE A 108 -10.45 3.93 -2.91
CA PHE A 108 -9.40 3.05 -3.42
C PHE A 108 -9.56 1.63 -2.86
N TRP A 109 -9.70 1.52 -1.54
CA TRP A 109 -9.82 0.23 -0.84
C TRP A 109 -11.11 -0.51 -1.18
N LEU A 110 -12.25 0.19 -1.26
CA LEU A 110 -13.48 -0.37 -1.83
C LEU A 110 -13.25 -0.91 -3.25
N GLY A 111 -12.44 -0.20 -4.05
CA GLY A 111 -12.09 -0.58 -5.41
C GLY A 111 -11.21 -1.83 -5.53
N VAL A 112 -10.57 -2.31 -4.46
CA VAL A 112 -9.88 -3.62 -4.39
C VAL A 112 -10.73 -4.67 -3.68
N GLY A 113 -11.98 -4.37 -3.32
CA GLY A 113 -12.90 -5.30 -2.66
C GLY A 113 -12.81 -5.28 -1.13
N ALA A 114 -12.09 -4.33 -0.54
CA ALA A 114 -12.02 -4.21 0.91
C ALA A 114 -13.38 -3.77 1.49
N LYS A 115 -13.65 -4.22 2.70
CA LYS A 115 -14.78 -3.82 3.54
C LYS A 115 -14.26 -3.01 4.72
N PHE A 116 -15.15 -2.28 5.38
CA PHE A 116 -14.79 -1.39 6.49
C PHE A 116 -15.48 -1.84 7.76
N LYS A 117 -14.77 -1.76 8.89
CA LYS A 117 -15.35 -1.95 10.23
C LYS A 117 -15.67 -0.59 10.85
N ASP A 118 -16.60 -0.56 11.79
CA ASP A 118 -16.96 0.65 12.56
C ASP A 118 -15.94 0.92 13.68
N ILE A 119 -14.65 0.84 13.33
CA ILE A 119 -13.52 1.17 14.19
C ILE A 119 -12.84 2.38 13.55
N ILE A 120 -12.94 3.52 14.23
CA ILE A 120 -12.32 4.79 13.83
C ILE A 120 -11.28 5.15 14.88
N LEU A 121 -10.05 5.35 14.44
CA LEU A 121 -8.96 5.83 15.28
C LEU A 121 -9.07 7.34 15.50
N TRP A 122 -8.39 7.84 16.53
CA TRP A 122 -8.38 9.25 16.94
C TRP A 122 -7.93 10.24 15.85
N ASN A 123 -7.20 9.76 14.84
CA ASN A 123 -6.76 10.52 13.67
C ASN A 123 -7.74 10.41 12.47
N ASN A 124 -8.98 9.97 12.70
CA ASN A 124 -10.02 9.71 11.70
C ASN A 124 -9.69 8.59 10.70
N MET A 125 -8.67 7.76 10.95
CA MET A 125 -8.44 6.58 10.13
C MET A 125 -9.48 5.49 10.44
N GLN A 126 -9.95 4.79 9.42
CA GLN A 126 -10.90 3.70 9.54
C GLN A 126 -10.21 2.37 9.22
N LEU A 127 -10.51 1.34 10.02
CA LEU A 127 -10.08 -0.03 9.74
C LEU A 127 -10.76 -0.57 8.48
N PHE A 128 -9.96 -1.00 7.51
CA PHE A 128 -10.42 -1.82 6.41
C PHE A 128 -9.95 -3.27 6.58
N TYR A 129 -10.65 -4.19 5.93
CA TYR A 129 -10.21 -5.56 5.75
C TYR A 129 -10.56 -6.06 4.35
N LEU A 130 -9.69 -6.89 3.77
CA LEU A 130 -9.88 -7.55 2.48
C LEU A 130 -9.73 -9.06 2.68
N ASP A 131 -10.84 -9.78 2.51
CA ASP A 131 -10.90 -11.24 2.53
C ASP A 131 -10.50 -11.80 1.16
N LEU A 132 -9.52 -12.71 1.13
CA LEU A 132 -8.88 -13.19 -0.09
C LEU A 132 -9.31 -14.60 -0.54
N LYS A 133 -10.07 -15.33 0.29
CA LYS A 133 -10.57 -16.71 0.05
C LYS A 133 -9.60 -17.67 -0.67
#